data_AF-A0A377U453-F1
#
_entry.id   AF-A0A377U453-F1
#
_cell.length_a   1.000
_cell.length_b   1.000
_cell.length_c   1.000
_cell.angle_alpha   90.00
_cell.angle_beta   90.00
_cell.angle_gamma   90.00
#
_symmetry.space_group_name_H-M   'P 1'
#
loop_
_entity.id
_entity.type
_entity.pdbx_description
1 polymer ?
#
loop_
_entity_poly.entity_id
_entity_poly.type
_entity_poly.pdbx_seq_one_letter_code
_entity_poly.pdbx_strand_id
1 'polypeptide(L)' 'MTGITLTKLDGTAKGGVIFSVADQFGIPIRYIGVGERIEDLRPFNAGDFIEALFAERIKNDSL' A
#
# COMPACT_ATOMS: atom_id res chain seq x y z
N MET A 1 -0.69 -19.32 7.73
CA MET A 1 -0.11 -18.14 7.06
C MET A 1 0.14 -17.07 8.12
N THR A 2 1.30 -16.39 8.15
CA THR A 2 1.70 -15.48 9.26
C THR A 2 1.79 -14.01 8.86
N GLY A 3 1.60 -13.70 7.58
CA GLY A 3 1.58 -12.35 7.05
C GLY A 3 1.37 -12.34 5.54
N ILE A 4 1.08 -11.15 5.02
CA ILE A 4 0.84 -10.89 3.60
C ILE A 4 1.92 -9.94 3.07
N THR A 5 2.38 -10.20 1.85
CA THR A 5 3.17 -9.27 1.04
C THR A 5 2.32 -8.81 -0.13
N LEU A 6 2.23 -7.50 -0.32
CA LEU A 6 1.51 -6.90 -1.44
C LEU A 6 2.52 -6.22 -2.37
N THR A 7 2.35 -6.33 -3.68
CA THR A 7 3.27 -5.73 -4.66
C THR A 7 2.49 -4.90 -5.68
N LYS A 8 3.25 -4.16 -6.51
CA LYS A 8 2.69 -3.26 -7.53
C LYS A 8 1.77 -2.20 -6.93
N LEU A 9 2.15 -1.56 -5.82
CA LEU A 9 1.37 -0.47 -5.20
C LEU A 9 1.66 0.93 -5.79
N ASP A 10 2.48 1.00 -6.82
CA ASP A 10 2.86 2.17 -7.60
C ASP A 10 1.69 2.86 -8.37
N GLY A 11 0.44 2.45 -8.14
CA GLY A 11 -0.75 3.01 -8.77
C GLY A 11 -1.82 3.44 -7.77
N THR A 12 -2.43 4.60 -8.01
CA THR A 12 -3.42 5.28 -7.16
C THR A 12 -4.69 4.47 -6.87
N ALA A 13 -5.08 3.55 -7.76
CA ALA A 13 -6.29 2.73 -7.60
C ALA A 13 -6.14 1.52 -6.65
N LYS A 14 -4.94 1.24 -6.15
CA LYS A 14 -4.64 -0.01 -5.45
C LYS A 14 -4.67 0.13 -3.92
N GLY A 15 -4.78 1.34 -3.40
CA GLY A 15 -4.80 1.57 -1.96
C GLY A 15 -6.03 0.98 -1.26
N GLY A 16 -7.18 0.94 -1.94
CA GLY A 16 -8.42 0.38 -1.41
C GLY A 16 -8.36 -1.13 -1.13
N VAL A 17 -7.59 -1.88 -1.92
CA VAL A 17 -7.51 -3.35 -1.80
C VAL A 17 -6.83 -3.78 -0.50
N ILE A 18 -5.94 -2.95 0.04
CA ILE A 18 -5.21 -3.21 1.28
C ILE A 18 -6.17 -3.35 2.46
N PHE A 19 -7.16 -2.47 2.54
CA PHE A 19 -8.15 -2.50 3.62
C PHE A 19 -9.02 -3.76 3.53
N SER A 20 -9.50 -4.11 2.34
CA SER A 20 -10.30 -5.32 2.14
C SER A 20 -9.52 -6.60 2.43
N VAL A 21 -8.25 -6.66 2.06
CA VAL A 21 -7.37 -7.80 2.36
C VAL A 21 -7.10 -7.90 3.87
N ALA A 22 -6.82 -6.76 4.53
CA ALA A 22 -6.60 -6.75 5.97
C ALA A 22 -7.86 -7.20 6.74
N ASP A 23 -9.03 -6.71 6.34
CA ASP A 23 -10.34 -7.07 6.92
C ASP A 23 -10.68 -8.55 6.71
N GLN A 24 -10.51 -9.05 5.48
CA GLN A 24 -10.88 -10.42 5.13
C GLN A 24 -10.01 -11.49 5.80
N PHE A 25 -8.71 -11.27 5.90
CA PHE A 25 -7.77 -12.32 6.32
C PHE A 25 -7.35 -12.20 7.79
N GLY A 26 -7.57 -11.06 8.45
CA GLY A 26 -7.22 -10.86 9.87
C GLY A 26 -5.73 -11.06 10.18
N ILE A 27 -4.87 -11.01 9.17
CA ILE A 27 -3.42 -11.20 9.28
C ILE A 27 -2.68 -9.93 8.85
N PRO A 28 -1.55 -9.60 9.47
CA PRO A 28 -0.86 -8.35 9.20
C PRO A 28 -0.23 -8.35 7.81
N ILE A 29 -0.36 -7.22 7.12
CA ILE A 29 0.48 -6.89 5.97
C ILE A 29 1.87 -6.58 6.50
N ARG A 30 2.89 -7.27 6.00
CA ARG A 30 4.27 -7.14 6.48
C ARG A 30 5.16 -6.37 5.53
N TYR A 31 4.90 -6.48 4.23
CA TYR A 31 5.72 -5.88 3.19
C TYR A 31 4.87 -5.33 2.05
N ILE A 32 5.36 -4.26 1.45
CA ILE A 32 4.79 -3.65 0.25
C ILE A 32 5.86 -3.46 -0.83
N GLY A 33 5.50 -3.76 -2.07
CA GLY A 33 6.29 -3.46 -3.27
C GLY A 33 5.71 -2.24 -3.98
N VAL A 34 6.44 -1.14 -4.01
CA VAL A 34 6.00 0.15 -4.57
C VAL A 34 6.60 0.46 -5.95
N GLY A 35 7.05 -0.58 -6.64
CA GLY A 35 7.68 -0.48 -7.96
C GLY A 35 7.98 -1.88 -8.49
N GLU A 36 8.79 -1.95 -9.55
CA GLU A 36 9.11 -3.19 -10.27
C GLU A 36 10.44 -3.80 -9.85
N ARG A 37 11.27 -3.07 -9.12
CA ARG A 37 12.62 -3.51 -8.75
C ARG A 37 12.61 -4.21 -7.41
N ILE A 38 13.63 -5.04 -7.16
CA ILE A 38 13.75 -5.73 -5.87
C ILE A 38 13.98 -4.74 -4.71
N GLU A 39 14.60 -3.60 -5.00
CA GLU A 39 14.80 -2.50 -4.05
C GLU A 39 13.48 -1.81 -3.66
N ASP A 40 12.40 -2.02 -4.41
CA ASP A 40 11.09 -1.41 -4.16
C ASP A 40 10.26 -2.20 -3.14
N LEU A 41 10.76 -3.34 -2.64
CA LEU A 41 10.15 -4.09 -1.56
C LEU A 41 10.57 -3.53 -0.20
N ARG A 42 9.60 -3.09 0.60
CA ARG A 42 9.83 -2.41 1.87
C ARG A 42 8.92 -2.96 2.96
N PRO A 43 9.30 -2.89 4.25
CA PRO A 43 8.38 -3.16 5.35
C PRO A 43 7.14 -2.27 5.24
N PHE A 44 5.98 -2.84 5.57
CA PHE A 44 4.74 -2.07 5.57
C PHE A 44 4.69 -1.14 6.78
N ASN A 45 4.45 0.15 6.52
CA ASN A 45 4.17 1.17 7.52
C ASN A 45 2.82 1.82 7.17
N ALA A 46 1.84 1.70 8.06
CA ALA A 46 0.51 2.25 7.85
C ALA A 46 0.51 3.78 7.77
N GLY A 47 1.38 4.46 8.53
CA GLY A 47 1.50 5.92 8.50
C GLY A 47 1.96 6.41 7.13
N ASP A 48 3.10 5.91 6.66
CA ASP A 48 3.68 6.26 5.36
C ASP A 48 2.70 5.95 4.21
N PHE A 49 1.98 4.82 4.32
CA PHE A 49 0.98 4.42 3.34
C PHE A 49 -0.21 5.38 3.27
N ILE A 50 -0.75 5.77 4.43
CA ILE A 50 -1.86 6.72 4.52
C ILE A 50 -1.43 8.11 4.02
N GLU A 51 -0.24 8.56 4.42
CA GLU A 51 0.32 9.83 3.96
C GLU A 51 0.44 9.86 2.44
N ALA A 52 1.03 8.83 1.84
CA ALA A 52 1.16 8.73 0.38
C ALA A 52 -0.21 8.71 -0.33
N LEU A 53 -1.19 7.99 0.23
CA LEU A 53 -2.54 7.89 -0.33
C LEU A 53 -3.25 9.26 -0.40
N PHE A 54 -3.12 10.07 0.65
CA PHE A 54 -3.76 11.39 0.71
C PHE A 54 -2.95 12.49 0.00
N ALA A 55 -1.62 12.38 -0.04
CA ALA A 55 -0.76 13.29 -0.79
C ALA A 55 -1.11 13.26 -2.29
N GLU A 56 -1.32 12.08 -2.87
CA GLU A 56 -1.78 11.93 -4.26
C GLU A 56 -3.16 12.52 -4.49
N ARG A 57 -4.09 12.38 -3.54
CA ARG A 57 -5.44 12.95 -3.67
C ARG A 57 -5.40 14.48 -3.70
N ILE A 58 -4.65 15.10 -2.78
CA ILE A 58 -4.53 16.56 -2.71
C ILE A 58 -3.92 17.12 -4.01
N LYS A 59 -2.93 16.43 -4.58
CA LYS A 59 -2.27 16.84 -5.83
C LYS A 59 -3.22 16.84 -7.02
N ASN A 60 -4.12 15.84 -7.09
CA ASN A 60 -5.09 15.70 -8.17
C ASN A 60 -6.29 16.66 -8.04
N ASP A 61 -6.66 17.03 -6.81
CA ASP A 61 -7.77 17.96 -6.54
C ASP A 61 -7.34 19.45 -6.65
N SER A 62 -6.03 19.72 -6.72
CA SER A 62 -5.45 21.08 -6.86
C SER A 62 -5.23 21.52 -8.32
N LEU A 63 -5.78 20.78 -9.29
CA LEU A 63 -5.71 21.02 -10.73
C LEU A 63 -7.03 21.49 -11.31
#